data_AF-C4TBZ8-F1
#
_entry.id   AF-C4TBZ8-F1
#
_cell.length_a   1.000
_cell.length_b   1.000
_cell.length_c   1.000
_cell.angle_alpha   90.00
_cell.angle_beta   90.00
_cell.angle_gamma   90.00
#
_symmetry.space_group_name_H-M   'P 1'
#
loop_
_entity.id
_entity.type
_entity.pdbx_description
1 polymer ?
#
loop_
_entity_poly.entity_id
_entity_poly.type
_entity_poly.pdbx_seq_one_letter_code
_entity_poly.pdbx_strand_id
1 'polypeptide(L)'
;HTSAAAGVGGVIKMVLAMRHGLLPRTLHVDRPTPEVDWSAGDVRLLVDAQPWKVSGGPRRAGVSSFGVSGTNAHVILEQPVEPPAAVRPAQDGRVPVPWLLSAKTPEALRDQATRLLALCAEDIRVDDIGLSLATTRSRLEHRAVVVGDRAGLLGGVEALSGGVPSPVVVTGSGAVSGGTVFVFPGQGSQWVGMAAELLDQSVVFAGLMDECEVALAPYVGWSLGEVVRSGSGLGRVDVVQPVLFAVMVSLAGVWRSFGVVPDVVVG
;
A
#
# COMPACT_ATOMS: atom_id res chain seq x y z
N HIS A 1 17.43 -21.43 -25.96
CA HIS A 1 16.71 -22.55 -25.31
C HIS A 1 17.14 -22.61 -23.85
N THR A 2 16.25 -22.37 -22.88
CA THR A 2 16.57 -22.28 -21.43
C THR A 2 16.42 -23.62 -20.68
N SER A 3 16.47 -24.72 -21.42
CA SER A 3 16.42 -26.09 -20.90
C SER A 3 15.19 -26.33 -20.02
N ALA A 4 15.35 -26.67 -18.74
CA ALA A 4 14.24 -26.92 -17.83
C ALA A 4 13.27 -25.72 -17.72
N ALA A 5 13.73 -24.50 -17.97
CA ALA A 5 12.90 -23.29 -17.94
C ALA A 5 12.25 -22.93 -19.30
N ALA A 6 12.40 -23.75 -20.34
CA ALA A 6 11.90 -23.43 -21.68
C ALA A 6 10.37 -23.32 -21.70
N GLY A 7 9.65 -24.29 -21.11
CA GLY A 7 8.19 -24.28 -21.05
C GLY A 7 7.63 -23.06 -20.33
N VAL A 8 8.12 -22.77 -19.11
CA VAL A 8 7.66 -21.60 -18.35
C VAL A 8 8.05 -20.27 -19.02
N GLY A 9 9.18 -20.22 -19.74
CA GLY A 9 9.53 -19.08 -20.57
C GLY A 9 8.48 -18.79 -21.66
N GLY A 10 7.94 -19.85 -22.29
CA GLY A 10 6.82 -19.74 -23.23
C GLY A 10 5.54 -19.23 -22.56
N VAL A 11 5.23 -19.70 -21.35
CA VAL A 11 4.07 -19.22 -20.57
C VAL A 11 4.22 -17.73 -20.24
N ILE A 12 5.37 -17.30 -19.71
CA ILE A 12 5.65 -15.89 -19.38
C ILE A 12 5.48 -15.01 -20.62
N LYS A 13 6.05 -15.41 -21.76
CA LYS A 13 5.89 -14.71 -23.04
C LYS A 13 4.41 -14.49 -23.38
N MET A 14 3.60 -15.54 -23.29
CA MET A 14 2.20 -15.47 -23.71
C MET A 14 1.33 -14.70 -22.71
N VAL A 15 1.59 -14.79 -21.41
CA VAL A 15 0.91 -13.96 -20.39
C VAL A 15 1.20 -12.47 -20.62
N LEU A 16 2.46 -12.12 -20.88
CA LEU A 16 2.82 -10.73 -21.21
C LEU A 16 2.18 -10.28 -22.54
N ALA A 17 2.17 -11.14 -23.56
CA ALA A 17 1.50 -10.84 -24.83
C ALA A 17 -0.01 -10.57 -24.66
N MET A 18 -0.69 -11.33 -23.80
CA MET A 18 -2.10 -11.11 -23.46
C MET A 18 -2.30 -9.80 -22.70
N ARG A 19 -1.46 -9.50 -21.71
CA ARG A 19 -1.52 -8.27 -20.91
C ARG A 19 -1.32 -7.02 -21.76
N HIS A 20 -0.39 -7.06 -22.71
CA HIS A 20 -0.09 -5.93 -23.59
C HIS A 20 -0.90 -5.93 -24.89
N GLY A 21 -1.71 -6.96 -25.15
CA GLY A 21 -2.48 -7.09 -26.38
C GLY A 21 -1.62 -7.09 -27.64
N LEU A 22 -0.41 -7.66 -27.57
CA LEU A 22 0.57 -7.68 -28.66
C LEU A 22 1.26 -9.04 -28.72
N LEU A 23 1.25 -9.67 -29.89
CA LEU A 23 2.02 -10.87 -30.18
C LEU A 23 3.43 -10.46 -30.61
N PRO A 24 4.49 -10.78 -29.84
CA PRO A 24 5.86 -10.40 -30.20
C PRO A 24 6.39 -11.29 -31.33
N ARG A 25 7.24 -10.69 -32.19
CA ARG A 25 7.87 -11.43 -33.29
C ARG A 25 8.75 -12.58 -32.80
N THR A 26 8.86 -13.61 -33.62
CA THR A 26 9.96 -14.58 -33.54
C THR A 26 11.16 -14.06 -34.31
N LEU A 27 12.36 -14.25 -33.78
CA LEU A 27 13.60 -13.79 -34.40
C LEU A 27 14.19 -14.85 -35.34
N HIS A 28 15.12 -14.42 -36.20
CA HIS A 28 15.88 -15.28 -37.11
C HIS A 28 15.02 -16.06 -38.11
N VAL A 29 13.93 -15.43 -38.57
CA VAL A 29 13.10 -15.95 -39.66
C VAL A 29 13.32 -15.08 -40.89
N ASP A 30 14.41 -15.33 -41.61
CA ASP A 30 14.66 -14.68 -42.90
C ASP A 30 13.77 -15.28 -44.00
N ARG A 31 13.61 -16.61 -43.96
CA ARG A 31 12.66 -17.38 -44.76
C ARG A 31 12.13 -18.57 -43.94
N PRO A 32 10.83 -18.94 -44.04
CA PRO A 32 10.32 -20.16 -43.43
C PRO A 32 11.09 -21.40 -43.93
N THR A 33 11.20 -22.44 -43.08
CA THR A 33 11.86 -23.68 -43.49
C THR A 33 11.08 -24.35 -44.64
N PRO A 34 11.75 -24.88 -45.69
CA PRO A 34 11.10 -25.57 -46.80
C PRO A 34 10.58 -26.96 -46.42
N GLU A 35 11.00 -27.52 -45.28
CA GLU A 35 10.59 -28.86 -44.80
C GLU A 35 9.15 -28.90 -44.28
N VAL A 36 8.45 -27.77 -44.27
CA VAL A 36 7.06 -27.63 -43.82
C VAL A 36 6.25 -26.97 -44.94
N ASP A 37 5.13 -27.58 -45.31
CA ASP A 37 4.15 -26.94 -46.19
C ASP A 37 3.31 -25.94 -45.40
N TRP A 38 3.74 -24.67 -45.43
CA TRP A 38 3.04 -23.56 -44.76
C TRP A 38 1.73 -23.16 -45.43
N SER A 39 1.44 -23.66 -46.64
CA SER A 39 0.20 -23.35 -47.37
C SER A 39 -0.96 -24.28 -47.02
N ALA A 40 -0.65 -25.45 -46.46
CA ALA A 40 -1.64 -26.50 -46.16
C ALA A 40 -2.52 -26.22 -44.93
N GLY A 41 -2.28 -25.16 -44.16
CA GLY A 41 -3.06 -24.87 -42.95
C GLY A 41 -3.05 -23.40 -42.52
N ASP A 42 -3.76 -23.10 -41.43
CA ASP A 42 -3.97 -21.74 -40.92
C ASP A 42 -2.86 -21.25 -39.97
N VAL A 43 -1.67 -21.85 -40.05
CA VAL A 43 -0.53 -21.51 -39.19
C VAL A 43 0.38 -20.49 -39.88
N ARG A 44 0.71 -19.40 -39.19
CA ARG A 44 1.60 -18.35 -39.69
C ARG A 44 2.70 -18.04 -38.69
N LEU A 45 3.92 -17.85 -39.20
CA LEU A 45 5.04 -17.37 -38.38
C LEU A 45 4.86 -15.87 -38.07
N LEU A 46 5.11 -15.49 -36.81
CA LEU A 46 5.11 -14.09 -36.38
C LEU A 46 6.45 -13.44 -36.72
N VAL A 47 6.70 -13.12 -37.99
CA VAL A 47 7.94 -12.44 -38.42
C VAL A 47 8.01 -10.99 -37.92
N ASP A 48 6.84 -10.37 -37.74
CA ASP A 48 6.65 -9.04 -37.16
C ASP A 48 5.77 -9.11 -35.91
N ALA A 49 5.90 -8.10 -35.04
CA ALA A 49 5.01 -7.98 -33.89
C ALA A 49 3.62 -7.57 -34.38
N GLN A 50 2.57 -8.22 -33.86
CA GLN A 50 1.21 -8.05 -34.34
C GLN A 50 0.27 -7.66 -33.20
N PRO A 51 -0.60 -6.63 -33.35
CA PRO A 51 -1.66 -6.36 -32.39
C PRO A 51 -2.57 -7.57 -32.22
N TRP A 52 -2.75 -8.01 -30.98
CA TRP A 52 -3.63 -9.13 -30.66
C TRP A 52 -5.03 -8.62 -30.35
N LYS A 53 -5.79 -8.34 -31.40
CA LYS A 53 -7.17 -7.87 -31.28
C LYS A 53 -8.07 -8.98 -30.72
N VAL A 54 -8.99 -8.59 -29.84
CA VAL A 54 -10.01 -9.49 -29.28
C VAL A 54 -11.11 -9.64 -30.33
N SER A 55 -11.37 -10.86 -30.80
CA SER A 55 -12.47 -11.15 -31.75
C SER A 55 -13.28 -12.35 -31.27
N GLY A 56 -14.47 -12.09 -30.72
CA GLY A 56 -15.42 -13.15 -30.35
C GLY A 56 -15.12 -13.92 -29.06
N GLY A 57 -14.21 -13.44 -28.19
CA GLY A 57 -13.92 -14.09 -26.90
C GLY A 57 -12.54 -13.70 -26.33
N PRO A 58 -12.18 -14.17 -25.12
CA PRO A 58 -10.89 -13.86 -24.51
C PRO A 58 -9.73 -14.39 -25.37
N ARG A 59 -8.57 -13.72 -25.31
CA ARG A 59 -7.36 -14.19 -25.99
C ARG A 59 -6.96 -15.56 -25.44
N ARG A 60 -6.64 -16.51 -26.32
CA ARG A 60 -6.18 -17.85 -25.96
C ARG A 60 -4.90 -18.22 -26.69
N ALA A 61 -3.98 -18.91 -26.02
CA ALA A 61 -2.77 -19.43 -26.64
C ALA A 61 -2.40 -20.81 -26.11
N GLY A 62 -1.86 -21.65 -26.99
CA GLY A 62 -1.19 -22.89 -26.63
C GLY A 62 0.31 -22.68 -26.39
N VAL A 63 0.88 -23.33 -25.38
CA VAL A 63 2.33 -23.44 -25.18
C VAL A 63 2.69 -24.93 -25.14
N SER A 64 3.55 -25.35 -26.06
CA SER A 64 4.06 -26.72 -26.14
C SER A 64 5.50 -26.80 -25.67
N SER A 65 5.87 -27.89 -25.00
CA SER A 65 7.25 -28.21 -24.63
C SER A 65 7.51 -29.70 -24.82
N PHE A 66 8.58 -30.04 -25.54
CA PHE A 66 8.92 -31.42 -25.92
C PHE A 66 10.31 -31.76 -25.37
N GLY A 67 10.36 -32.65 -24.39
CA GLY A 67 11.61 -33.07 -23.75
C GLY A 67 12.35 -34.13 -24.56
N VAL A 68 13.68 -34.14 -24.48
CA VAL A 68 14.52 -35.14 -25.18
C VAL A 68 14.23 -36.59 -24.75
N SER A 69 13.69 -36.78 -23.54
CA SER A 69 13.21 -38.10 -23.07
C SER A 69 11.96 -38.61 -23.79
N GLY A 70 11.34 -37.79 -24.65
CA GLY A 70 10.05 -38.07 -25.29
C GLY A 70 8.83 -37.64 -24.48
N THR A 71 9.01 -37.04 -23.30
CA THR A 71 7.91 -36.49 -22.51
C THR A 71 7.46 -35.14 -23.08
N ASN A 72 6.17 -35.04 -23.38
CA ASN A 72 5.56 -33.86 -24.00
C ASN A 72 4.55 -33.21 -23.05
N ALA A 73 4.51 -31.88 -23.05
CA ALA A 73 3.52 -31.10 -22.33
C ALA A 73 2.90 -30.04 -23.26
N HIS A 74 1.60 -29.81 -23.11
CA HIS A 74 0.88 -28.74 -23.79
C HIS A 74 -0.08 -28.08 -22.80
N VAL A 75 -0.04 -26.75 -22.73
CA VAL A 75 -0.94 -25.96 -21.88
C VAL A 75 -1.69 -24.94 -22.71
N ILE A 76 -2.96 -24.73 -22.37
CA ILE A 76 -3.80 -23.68 -22.93
C ILE A 76 -3.91 -22.55 -21.90
N LEU A 77 -3.60 -21.34 -22.33
CA LEU A 77 -3.73 -20.12 -21.54
C LEU A 77 -4.92 -19.32 -22.06
N GLU A 78 -5.67 -18.70 -21.17
CA GLU A 78 -6.78 -17.80 -21.49
C GLU A 78 -6.61 -16.49 -20.71
N GLN A 79 -6.88 -15.37 -21.38
CA GLN A 79 -6.89 -14.05 -20.75
C GLN A 79 -7.97 -13.98 -19.65
N PRO A 80 -7.67 -13.48 -18.44
CA PRO A 80 -8.67 -13.35 -17.39
C PRO A 80 -9.75 -12.33 -17.80
N VAL A 81 -10.98 -12.53 -17.29
CA VAL A 81 -12.04 -11.52 -17.38
C VAL A 81 -11.61 -10.34 -16.50
N GLU A 82 -11.36 -9.20 -17.12
CA GLU A 82 -10.97 -7.99 -16.41
C GLU A 82 -12.24 -7.37 -15.80
N PRO A 83 -12.33 -7.21 -14.47
CA PRO A 83 -13.47 -6.54 -13.87
C PRO A 83 -13.51 -5.09 -14.37
N PRO A 84 -14.71 -4.51 -14.52
CA PRO A 84 -14.83 -3.12 -14.92
C PRO A 84 -14.04 -2.23 -13.96
N ALA A 85 -13.28 -1.28 -14.50
CA ALA A 85 -12.52 -0.34 -13.70
C ALA A 85 -13.47 0.38 -12.74
N ALA A 86 -13.27 0.20 -11.43
CA ALA A 86 -14.07 0.88 -10.43
C ALA A 86 -13.78 2.38 -10.52
N VAL A 87 -14.81 3.19 -10.73
CA VAL A 87 -14.69 4.65 -10.62
C VAL A 87 -14.42 4.97 -9.15
N ARG A 88 -13.19 5.37 -8.84
CA ARG A 88 -12.80 5.78 -7.50
C ARG A 88 -12.90 7.29 -7.39
N PRO A 89 -13.53 7.83 -6.33
CA PRO A 89 -13.55 9.26 -6.09
C PRO A 89 -12.12 9.82 -6.03
N ALA A 90 -11.92 11.02 -6.55
CA ALA A 90 -10.74 11.80 -6.18
C ALA A 90 -10.76 11.95 -4.66
N GLN A 91 -9.67 11.54 -4.00
CA GLN A 91 -9.51 11.80 -2.57
C GLN A 91 -8.80 13.12 -2.44
N ASP A 92 -9.33 14.02 -1.60
CA ASP A 92 -8.80 15.37 -1.38
C ASP A 92 -7.47 15.41 -0.59
N GLY A 93 -6.76 14.28 -0.47
CA GLY A 93 -5.46 14.20 0.21
C GLY A 93 -5.48 14.54 1.70
N ARG A 94 -6.66 14.63 2.33
CA ARG A 94 -6.83 15.14 3.71
C ARG A 94 -6.38 14.17 4.80
N VAL A 95 -6.27 12.87 4.50
CA VAL A 95 -5.80 11.87 5.47
C VAL A 95 -4.40 11.42 5.07
N PRO A 96 -3.38 11.57 5.96
CA PRO A 96 -2.03 11.09 5.68
C PRO A 96 -2.03 9.59 5.40
N VAL A 97 -1.45 9.18 4.27
CA VAL A 97 -1.28 7.76 3.93
C VAL A 97 0.16 7.35 4.24
N PRO A 98 0.41 6.49 5.23
CA PRO A 98 1.76 6.05 5.55
C PRO A 98 2.31 5.14 4.46
N TRP A 99 3.55 5.39 4.02
CA TRP A 99 4.29 4.46 3.17
C TRP A 99 5.25 3.62 4.01
N LEU A 100 5.02 2.31 3.99
CA LEU A 100 5.76 1.33 4.77
C LEU A 100 6.82 0.65 3.90
N LEU A 101 8.10 0.84 4.21
CA LEU A 101 9.20 0.16 3.55
C LEU A 101 9.89 -0.79 4.52
N SER A 102 10.34 -1.94 4.02
CA SER A 102 11.20 -2.81 4.81
C SER A 102 12.17 -3.62 3.95
N ALA A 103 13.31 -4.00 4.54
CA ALA A 103 14.33 -4.81 3.92
C ALA A 103 15.11 -5.66 4.94
N LYS A 104 15.93 -6.59 4.45
CA LYS A 104 16.82 -7.42 5.29
C LYS A 104 18.11 -6.71 5.70
N THR A 105 18.47 -5.61 5.03
CA THR A 105 19.65 -4.80 5.36
C THR A 105 19.32 -3.31 5.20
N PRO A 106 20.08 -2.40 5.84
CA PRO A 106 19.92 -0.96 5.65
C PRO A 106 20.12 -0.53 4.18
N GLU A 107 21.06 -1.13 3.45
CA GLU A 107 21.34 -0.83 2.04
C GLU A 107 20.17 -1.24 1.16
N ALA A 108 19.62 -2.43 1.38
CA ALA A 108 18.46 -2.91 0.63
C ALA A 108 17.19 -2.08 0.92
N LEU A 109 17.11 -1.45 2.09
CA LEU A 109 16.03 -0.50 2.42
C LEU A 109 16.15 0.77 1.59
N ARG A 110 17.38 1.30 1.44
CA ARG A 110 17.65 2.46 0.56
C ARG A 110 17.37 2.10 -0.91
N ASP A 111 17.80 0.94 -1.37
CA ASP A 111 17.50 0.47 -2.73
C ASP A 111 15.99 0.31 -2.96
N GLN A 112 15.23 -0.10 -1.94
CA GLN A 112 13.78 -0.19 -2.03
C GLN A 112 13.13 1.19 -2.14
N ALA A 113 13.67 2.20 -1.44
CA ALA A 113 13.24 3.58 -1.60
C ALA A 113 13.54 4.10 -3.02
N THR A 114 14.74 3.82 -3.57
CA THR A 114 15.08 4.16 -4.96
C THR A 114 14.13 3.54 -5.98
N ARG A 115 13.81 2.25 -5.82
CA ARG A 115 12.82 1.57 -6.70
C ARG A 115 11.42 2.17 -6.56
N LEU A 116 11.04 2.60 -5.37
CA LEU A 116 9.75 3.26 -5.13
C LEU A 116 9.68 4.63 -5.82
N LEU A 117 10.75 5.42 -5.80
CA LEU A 117 10.81 6.71 -6.52
C LEU A 117 10.61 6.53 -8.01
N ALA A 118 11.24 5.52 -8.62
CA ALA A 118 11.06 5.22 -10.03
C ALA A 118 9.59 4.90 -10.37
N LEU A 119 8.89 4.18 -9.48
CA LEU A 119 7.46 3.90 -9.63
C LEU A 119 6.61 5.15 -9.45
N CYS A 120 6.99 6.07 -8.57
CA CYS A 120 6.28 7.34 -8.35
C CYS A 120 6.40 8.34 -9.51
N ALA A 121 7.34 8.12 -10.43
CA ALA A 121 7.42 8.88 -11.67
C ALA A 121 6.28 8.51 -12.65
N GLU A 122 5.64 7.36 -12.46
CA GLU A 122 4.39 7.01 -13.11
C GLU A 122 3.21 7.70 -12.40
N ASP A 123 2.11 7.97 -13.11
CA ASP A 123 0.92 8.63 -12.55
C ASP A 123 0.07 7.67 -11.69
N ILE A 124 0.70 7.13 -10.64
CA ILE A 124 0.09 6.19 -9.69
C ILE A 124 -0.34 6.96 -8.44
N ARG A 125 -1.55 6.68 -7.96
CA ARG A 125 -2.08 7.34 -6.77
C ARG A 125 -1.32 6.94 -5.50
N VAL A 126 -1.09 7.91 -4.63
CA VAL A 126 -0.31 7.71 -3.39
C VAL A 126 -0.97 6.75 -2.39
N ASP A 127 -2.30 6.68 -2.40
CA ASP A 127 -3.09 5.76 -1.58
C ASP A 127 -2.94 4.30 -2.05
N ASP A 128 -2.87 4.08 -3.37
CA ASP A 128 -2.64 2.75 -3.93
C ASP A 128 -1.24 2.22 -3.63
N ILE A 129 -0.25 3.11 -3.65
CA ILE A 129 1.11 2.80 -3.21
C ILE A 129 1.11 2.41 -1.73
N GLY A 130 0.53 3.26 -0.86
CA GLY A 130 0.48 3.01 0.58
C GLY A 130 -0.23 1.70 0.93
N LEU A 131 -1.40 1.46 0.34
CA LEU A 131 -2.16 0.21 0.52
C LEU A 131 -1.36 -1.01 0.05
N SER A 132 -0.73 -0.92 -1.12
CA SER A 132 0.08 -2.02 -1.66
C SER A 132 1.27 -2.33 -0.77
N LEU A 133 1.98 -1.30 -0.30
CA LEU A 133 3.10 -1.44 0.63
C LEU A 133 2.67 -2.09 1.95
N ALA A 134 1.50 -1.73 2.47
CA ALA A 134 0.99 -2.24 3.74
C ALA A 134 0.47 -3.69 3.67
N THR A 135 -0.13 -4.09 2.54
CA THR A 135 -0.91 -5.34 2.47
C THR A 135 -0.32 -6.42 1.57
N THR A 136 0.59 -6.06 0.65
CA THR A 136 1.10 -6.99 -0.37
C THR A 136 2.61 -7.23 -0.29
N ARG A 137 3.28 -6.68 0.73
CA ARG A 137 4.73 -6.82 0.93
C ARG A 137 5.02 -7.49 2.26
N SER A 138 6.05 -8.33 2.27
CA SER A 138 6.59 -8.91 3.50
C SER A 138 7.15 -7.81 4.41
N ARG A 139 6.98 -7.97 5.72
CA ARG A 139 7.50 -7.06 6.75
C ARG A 139 8.83 -7.60 7.27
N LEU A 140 9.93 -6.92 6.93
CA LEU A 140 11.30 -7.33 7.24
C LEU A 140 11.88 -6.54 8.42
N GLU A 141 13.13 -6.82 8.79
CA GLU A 141 13.76 -6.33 10.02
C GLU A 141 14.08 -4.83 10.00
N HIS A 142 14.68 -4.33 8.92
CA HIS A 142 14.94 -2.91 8.75
C HIS A 142 13.71 -2.26 8.15
N ARG A 143 13.17 -1.25 8.82
CA ARG A 143 11.89 -0.63 8.49
C ARG A 143 12.02 0.88 8.39
N ALA A 144 11.25 1.45 7.49
CA ALA A 144 11.00 2.88 7.44
C ALA A 144 9.50 3.14 7.26
N VAL A 145 9.01 4.18 7.89
CA VAL A 145 7.67 4.72 7.68
C VAL A 145 7.83 6.16 7.24
N VAL A 146 7.25 6.49 6.08
CA VAL A 146 7.15 7.86 5.59
C VAL A 146 5.71 8.33 5.75
N VAL A 147 5.49 9.46 6.40
CA VAL A 147 4.15 10.03 6.63
C VAL A 147 4.13 11.47 6.17
N GLY A 148 3.15 11.83 5.36
CA GLY A 148 2.96 13.20 4.90
C GLY A 148 1.91 13.27 3.80
N ASP A 149 1.79 14.46 3.24
CA ASP A 149 1.10 14.66 1.96
C ASP A 149 1.95 14.11 0.79
N ARG A 150 1.48 14.29 -0.45
CA ARG A 150 2.21 13.79 -1.63
C ARG A 150 3.64 14.33 -1.70
N ALA A 151 3.87 15.60 -1.39
CA ALA A 151 5.20 16.20 -1.44
C ALA A 151 6.10 15.64 -0.33
N GLY A 152 5.58 15.52 0.90
CA GLY A 152 6.28 14.93 2.03
C GLY A 152 6.62 13.46 1.81
N LEU A 153 5.73 12.67 1.21
CA LEU A 153 5.97 11.27 0.88
C LEU A 153 7.12 11.13 -0.14
N LEU A 154 7.08 11.91 -1.23
CA LEU A 154 8.13 11.87 -2.24
C LEU A 154 9.48 12.33 -1.69
N GLY A 155 9.51 13.47 -1.00
CA GLY A 155 10.73 13.99 -0.37
C GLY A 155 11.27 13.07 0.72
N GLY A 156 10.40 12.41 1.48
CA GLY A 156 10.79 11.43 2.49
C GLY A 156 11.40 10.16 1.89
N VAL A 157 10.84 9.63 0.80
CA VAL A 157 11.45 8.48 0.10
C VAL A 157 12.76 8.87 -0.58
N GLU A 158 12.86 10.07 -1.14
CA GLU A 158 14.11 10.61 -1.69
C GLU A 158 15.20 10.68 -0.61
N ALA A 159 14.89 11.30 0.55
CA ALA A 159 15.79 11.37 1.68
C ALA A 159 16.20 9.97 2.18
N LEU A 160 15.25 9.04 2.30
CA LEU A 160 15.51 7.65 2.69
C LEU A 160 16.45 6.95 1.69
N SER A 161 16.26 7.15 0.39
CA SER A 161 17.12 6.58 -0.65
C SER A 161 18.56 7.09 -0.55
N GLY A 162 18.74 8.38 -0.23
CA GLY A 162 20.03 9.01 -0.01
C GLY A 162 20.65 8.73 1.37
N GLY A 163 19.92 8.08 2.28
CA GLY A 163 20.35 7.89 3.68
C GLY A 163 20.42 9.19 4.49
N VAL A 164 19.64 10.21 4.09
CA VAL A 164 19.61 11.52 4.74
C VAL A 164 18.46 11.56 5.76
N PRO A 165 18.69 12.07 6.99
CA PRO A 165 17.62 12.25 7.97
C PRO A 165 16.51 13.18 7.45
N SER A 166 15.26 12.87 7.76
CA SER A 166 14.10 13.67 7.37
C SER A 166 13.03 13.62 8.46
N PRO A 167 12.35 14.75 8.78
CA PRO A 167 11.34 14.79 9.82
C PRO A 167 10.09 13.95 9.51
N VAL A 168 9.87 13.62 8.23
CA VAL A 168 8.75 12.81 7.77
C VAL A 168 9.09 11.32 7.64
N VAL A 169 10.31 10.92 8.01
CA VAL A 169 10.81 9.55 7.91
C VAL A 169 11.19 9.04 9.30
N VAL A 170 10.51 7.98 9.73
CA VAL A 170 10.89 7.24 10.94
C VAL A 170 11.53 5.93 10.50
N THR A 171 12.76 5.68 10.94
CA THR A 171 13.46 4.40 10.68
C THR A 171 13.62 3.61 11.97
N GLY A 172 13.68 2.28 11.83
CA GLY A 172 13.89 1.37 12.94
C GLY A 172 14.38 0.01 12.46
N SER A 173 14.96 -0.74 13.37
CA SER A 173 15.41 -2.11 13.14
C SER A 173 15.18 -2.98 14.36
N GLY A 174 15.00 -4.27 14.12
CA GLY A 174 14.82 -5.27 15.18
C GLY A 174 13.37 -5.68 15.40
N ALA A 175 13.20 -6.78 16.12
CA ALA A 175 11.90 -7.24 16.55
C ALA A 175 11.47 -6.49 17.82
N VAL A 176 10.25 -5.93 17.81
CA VAL A 176 9.59 -5.56 19.06
C VAL A 176 9.13 -6.89 19.68
N SER A 177 9.68 -7.21 20.85
CA SER A 177 9.25 -8.33 21.67
C SER A 177 8.61 -7.80 22.94
N GLY A 178 7.52 -8.41 23.39
CA GLY A 178 6.76 -7.98 24.57
C GLY A 178 5.34 -7.52 24.26
N GLY A 179 4.59 -7.25 25.32
CA GLY A 179 3.23 -6.71 25.25
C GLY A 179 3.20 -5.20 25.05
N THR A 180 2.05 -4.68 24.64
CA THR A 180 1.77 -3.25 24.47
C THR A 180 1.27 -2.66 25.78
N VAL A 181 1.84 -1.53 26.21
CA VAL A 181 1.38 -0.80 27.40
C VAL A 181 0.83 0.56 26.98
N PHE A 182 -0.41 0.88 27.38
CA PHE A 182 -0.91 2.25 27.26
C PHE A 182 -0.66 3.01 28.56
N VAL A 183 0.00 4.16 28.45
CA VAL A 183 0.33 5.04 29.57
C VAL A 183 -0.55 6.29 29.50
N PHE A 184 -1.29 6.56 30.57
CA PHE A 184 -2.28 7.62 30.68
C PHE A 184 -1.80 8.68 31.69
N PRO A 185 -0.99 9.66 31.25
CA PRO A 185 -0.44 10.64 32.18
C PRO A 185 -1.51 11.55 32.79
N GLY A 186 -1.21 12.10 33.96
CA GLY A 186 -2.04 13.11 34.60
C GLY A 186 -1.96 14.49 33.92
N GLN A 187 -2.29 15.52 34.68
CA GLN A 187 -2.29 16.91 34.22
C GLN A 187 -0.88 17.41 33.86
N GLY A 188 -0.76 18.24 32.82
CA GLY A 188 0.49 18.88 32.39
C GLY A 188 0.76 18.76 30.89
N SER A 189 0.05 17.89 30.19
CA SER A 189 0.18 17.64 28.74
C SER A 189 -0.79 18.48 27.89
N GLN A 190 -1.68 19.25 28.51
CA GLN A 190 -2.69 20.03 27.80
C GLN A 190 -2.10 21.21 27.02
N TRP A 191 -2.67 21.48 25.84
CA TRP A 191 -2.41 22.68 25.07
C TRP A 191 -3.67 23.08 24.27
N VAL A 192 -3.74 24.35 23.87
CA VAL A 192 -4.92 24.89 23.17
C VAL A 192 -5.03 24.27 21.77
N GLY A 193 -6.14 23.58 21.51
CA GLY A 193 -6.39 22.91 20.22
C GLY A 193 -5.92 21.46 20.14
N MET A 194 -5.49 20.85 21.26
CA MET A 194 -4.82 19.53 21.27
C MET A 194 -5.54 18.35 20.62
N ALA A 195 -6.84 18.46 20.43
CA ALA A 195 -7.67 17.41 19.85
C ALA A 195 -8.60 17.94 18.74
N ALA A 196 -8.49 19.23 18.39
CA ALA A 196 -9.40 19.86 17.44
C ALA A 196 -9.31 19.25 16.04
N GLU A 197 -8.10 19.02 15.53
CA GLU A 197 -7.90 18.41 14.22
C GLU A 197 -8.40 16.95 14.18
N LEU A 198 -8.22 16.20 15.26
CA LEU A 198 -8.70 14.81 15.34
C LEU A 198 -10.23 14.71 15.41
N LEU A 199 -10.92 15.72 15.98
CA LEU A 199 -12.39 15.80 15.92
C LEU A 199 -12.88 15.92 14.47
N ASP A 200 -12.13 16.59 13.61
CA ASP A 200 -12.53 16.82 12.21
C ASP A 200 -12.08 15.68 11.27
N GLN A 201 -10.98 15.01 11.59
CA GLN A 201 -10.34 14.04 10.68
C GLN A 201 -10.56 12.57 11.06
N SER A 202 -10.85 12.26 12.33
CA SER A 202 -11.00 10.88 12.80
C SER A 202 -12.41 10.64 13.32
N VAL A 203 -13.20 9.90 12.54
CA VAL A 203 -14.57 9.51 12.92
C VAL A 203 -14.60 8.68 14.22
N VAL A 204 -13.55 7.89 14.47
CA VAL A 204 -13.43 7.09 15.71
C VAL A 204 -13.16 7.99 16.91
N PHE A 205 -12.27 8.97 16.74
CA PHE A 205 -11.95 9.91 17.81
C PHE A 205 -13.16 10.79 18.15
N ALA A 206 -13.80 11.37 17.13
CA ALA A 206 -14.98 12.21 17.28
C ALA A 206 -16.12 11.47 17.99
N GLY A 207 -16.44 10.23 17.57
CA GLY A 207 -17.48 9.44 18.21
C GLY A 207 -17.23 9.18 19.70
N LEU A 208 -15.98 8.87 20.09
CA LEU A 208 -15.64 8.65 21.49
C LEU A 208 -15.65 9.94 22.32
N MET A 209 -15.29 11.07 21.71
CA MET A 209 -15.41 12.38 22.35
C MET A 209 -16.88 12.74 22.59
N ASP A 210 -17.77 12.47 21.63
CA ASP A 210 -19.21 12.69 21.77
C ASP A 210 -19.81 11.81 22.88
N GLU A 211 -19.40 10.54 22.98
CA GLU A 211 -19.79 9.66 24.09
C GLU A 211 -19.34 10.22 25.46
N CYS A 212 -18.11 10.74 25.53
CA CYS A 212 -17.60 11.39 26.75
C CYS A 212 -18.38 12.67 27.09
N GLU A 213 -18.76 13.47 26.09
CA GLU A 213 -19.55 14.68 26.30
C GLU A 213 -20.90 14.35 26.93
N VAL A 214 -21.61 13.34 26.40
CA VAL A 214 -22.88 12.86 26.95
C VAL A 214 -22.70 12.35 28.39
N ALA A 215 -21.62 11.61 28.67
CA ALA A 215 -21.36 11.06 29.99
C ALA A 215 -20.99 12.14 31.03
N LEU A 216 -20.30 13.20 30.61
CA LEU A 216 -19.87 14.30 31.48
C LEU A 216 -20.97 15.33 31.72
N ALA A 217 -21.90 15.53 30.77
CA ALA A 217 -22.92 16.57 30.80
C ALA A 217 -23.68 16.74 32.14
N PRO A 218 -24.02 15.67 32.90
CA PRO A 218 -24.69 15.83 34.20
C PRO A 218 -23.82 16.44 35.31
N TYR A 219 -22.49 16.43 35.15
CA TYR A 219 -21.52 16.79 36.19
C TYR A 219 -20.81 18.13 35.92
N VAL A 220 -20.94 18.68 34.72
CA VAL A 220 -20.21 19.87 34.29
C VAL A 220 -21.13 20.91 33.67
N GLY A 221 -20.76 22.19 33.79
CA GLY A 221 -21.51 23.32 33.25
C GLY A 221 -20.97 23.84 31.90
N TRP A 222 -20.21 23.02 31.17
CA TRP A 222 -19.51 23.39 29.94
C TRP A 222 -19.60 22.27 28.89
N SER A 223 -19.45 22.59 27.60
CA SER A 223 -19.41 21.60 26.51
C SER A 223 -17.98 21.13 26.25
N LEU A 224 -17.78 19.82 26.15
CA LEU A 224 -16.47 19.22 25.89
C LEU A 224 -15.95 19.61 24.50
N GLY A 225 -16.77 19.49 23.46
CA GLY A 225 -16.40 19.91 22.11
C GLY A 225 -16.04 21.39 22.01
N GLU A 226 -16.77 22.27 22.70
CA GLU A 226 -16.46 23.71 22.72
C GLU A 226 -15.14 24.01 23.43
N VAL A 227 -14.89 23.38 24.58
CA VAL A 227 -13.63 23.56 25.33
C VAL A 227 -12.44 23.09 24.51
N VAL A 228 -12.54 21.96 23.82
CA VAL A 228 -11.45 21.43 22.98
C VAL A 228 -11.14 22.36 21.80
N ARG A 229 -12.15 22.91 21.14
CA ARG A 229 -11.97 23.81 19.98
C ARG A 229 -11.49 25.20 20.38
N SER A 230 -12.03 25.76 21.46
CA SER A 230 -11.72 27.12 21.91
C SER A 230 -10.49 27.21 22.82
N GLY A 231 -10.13 26.13 23.50
CA GLY A 231 -9.15 26.11 24.59
C GLY A 231 -9.61 26.85 25.85
N SER A 232 -10.86 27.32 25.90
CA SER A 232 -11.37 28.09 27.03
C SER A 232 -11.48 27.22 28.28
N GLY A 233 -11.05 27.76 29.43
CA GLY A 233 -11.14 27.05 30.71
C GLY A 233 -10.07 25.99 30.96
N LEU A 234 -9.14 25.71 30.04
CA LEU A 234 -8.06 24.72 30.24
C LEU A 234 -7.08 25.06 31.39
N GLY A 235 -7.12 26.27 31.94
CA GLY A 235 -6.39 26.64 33.15
C GLY A 235 -7.08 26.21 34.45
N ARG A 236 -8.36 25.80 34.39
CA ARG A 236 -9.14 25.34 35.54
C ARG A 236 -9.03 23.83 35.70
N VAL A 237 -8.70 23.37 36.90
CA VAL A 237 -8.50 21.94 37.19
C VAL A 237 -9.78 21.13 36.93
N ASP A 238 -10.94 21.68 37.28
CA ASP A 238 -12.25 21.05 37.11
C ASP A 238 -12.72 20.97 35.64
N VAL A 239 -12.01 21.64 34.73
CA VAL A 239 -12.22 21.55 33.27
C VAL A 239 -11.16 20.67 32.63
N VAL A 240 -9.88 20.94 32.92
CA VAL A 240 -8.75 20.29 32.24
C VAL A 240 -8.68 18.79 32.51
N GLN A 241 -9.00 18.33 33.73
CA GLN A 241 -8.91 16.90 34.06
C GLN A 241 -9.97 16.07 33.30
N PRO A 242 -11.27 16.43 33.30
CA PRO A 242 -12.26 15.71 32.48
C PRO A 242 -11.97 15.79 30.98
N VAL A 243 -11.46 16.93 30.47
CA VAL A 243 -11.07 17.07 29.06
C VAL A 243 -9.91 16.14 28.71
N LEU A 244 -8.86 16.11 29.54
CA LEU A 244 -7.72 15.21 29.34
C LEU A 244 -8.14 13.75 29.40
N PHE A 245 -9.03 13.38 30.33
CA PHE A 245 -9.62 12.04 30.38
C PHE A 245 -10.29 11.68 29.05
N ALA A 246 -11.20 12.53 28.57
CA ALA A 246 -11.94 12.29 27.32
C ALA A 246 -11.00 12.16 26.11
N VAL A 247 -10.00 13.03 26.00
CA VAL A 247 -8.99 12.97 24.94
C VAL A 247 -8.18 11.66 25.02
N MET A 248 -7.73 11.28 26.21
CA MET A 248 -6.93 10.08 26.42
C MET A 248 -7.69 8.79 26.06
N VAL A 249 -8.95 8.64 26.50
CA VAL A 249 -9.75 7.46 26.16
C VAL A 249 -10.10 7.42 24.67
N SER A 250 -10.31 8.59 24.06
CA SER A 250 -10.57 8.70 22.62
C SER A 250 -9.33 8.34 21.79
N LEU A 251 -8.13 8.78 22.20
CA LEU A 251 -6.86 8.35 21.59
C LEU A 251 -6.64 6.84 21.73
N ALA A 252 -6.95 6.27 22.90
CA ALA A 252 -6.87 4.82 23.10
C ALA A 252 -7.81 4.07 22.15
N GLY A 253 -9.01 4.60 21.87
CA GLY A 253 -9.92 4.06 20.88
C GLY A 253 -9.38 4.14 19.45
N VAL A 254 -8.72 5.24 19.07
CA VAL A 254 -8.04 5.36 17.76
C VAL A 254 -6.93 4.31 17.63
N TRP A 255 -6.09 4.13 18.63
CA TRP A 255 -5.06 3.07 18.58
C TRP A 255 -5.67 1.68 18.38
N ARG A 256 -6.78 1.40 19.09
CA ARG A 256 -7.50 0.13 18.95
C ARG A 256 -8.14 -0.06 17.58
N SER A 257 -8.59 1.01 16.91
CA SER A 257 -9.15 0.89 15.56
C SER A 257 -8.10 0.51 14.51
N PHE A 258 -6.83 0.80 14.76
CA PHE A 258 -5.69 0.30 13.98
C PHE A 258 -5.16 -1.08 14.44
N GLY A 259 -5.87 -1.75 15.35
CA GLY A 259 -5.52 -3.06 15.87
C GLY A 259 -4.44 -3.05 16.96
N VAL A 260 -4.04 -1.89 17.48
CA VAL A 260 -3.12 -1.78 18.62
C VAL A 260 -3.93 -1.85 19.90
N VAL A 261 -3.91 -3.01 20.56
CA VAL A 261 -4.64 -3.28 21.81
C VAL A 261 -3.64 -3.41 22.95
N PRO A 262 -3.83 -2.69 24.08
CA PRO A 262 -2.92 -2.80 25.22
C PRO A 262 -3.10 -4.13 25.95
N ASP A 263 -1.98 -4.74 26.34
CA ASP A 263 -1.94 -5.86 27.29
C ASP A 263 -2.01 -5.34 28.73
N VAL A 264 -1.47 -4.15 28.98
CA VAL A 264 -1.44 -3.49 30.30
C VAL A 264 -1.74 -2.00 30.12
N VAL A 265 -2.38 -1.41 31.13
CA VAL A 265 -2.55 0.05 31.22
C VAL A 265 -1.91 0.57 32.50
N VAL A 266 -1.31 1.76 32.45
CA VAL A 266 -0.72 2.47 33.60
C VAL A 266 -1.19 3.92 33.56
N GLY A 267 -1.57 4.48 34.70
CA GLY A 267 -1.98 5.89 34.84
C GLY A 267 -1.37 6.52 36.09
#